data_AF-A0A955UYP9-F1
#
_entry.id   AF-A0A955UYP9-F1
#
_cell.length_a   1.000
_cell.length_b   1.000
_cell.length_c   1.000
_cell.angle_alpha   90.00
_cell.angle_beta   90.00
_cell.angle_gamma   90.00
#
_symmetry.space_group_name_H-M   'P 1'
#
loop_
_entity.id
_entity.type
_entity.pdbx_description
1 polymer ?
#
loop_
_entity_poly.entity_id
_entity_poly.type
_entity_poly.pdbx_seq_one_letter_code
_entity_poly.pdbx_strand_id
1 'polypeptide(L)'
;MAIAVVIPAKDEHLAIGTVLERVLAGDSGDVSDGVSDGASGVGPARPPESPGGGDPASTPRAASPALDVVVVDGGSRDATRELARAGGARVIECAPGRARQLQA
;
A
#
# COMPACT_ATOMS: atom_id res chain seq x y z
N MET A 1 -4.16 14.69 13.09
CA MET A 1 -2.77 15.00 12.70
C MET A 1 -2.48 14.23 11.43
N ALA A 2 -1.96 14.89 10.39
CA ALA A 2 -1.63 14.23 9.13
C ALA A 2 -0.16 13.75 9.15
N ILE A 3 0.10 12.57 8.60
CA ILE A 3 1.46 12.05 8.43
C ILE A 3 1.90 12.37 7.01
N ALA A 4 3.06 13.00 6.86
CA ALA A 4 3.66 13.23 5.55
C ALA A 4 4.57 12.05 5.19
N VAL A 5 4.35 11.44 4.02
CA VAL A 5 5.21 10.40 3.46
C VAL A 5 6.00 11.00 2.32
N VAL A 6 7.33 10.97 2.43
CA VAL A 6 8.24 11.50 1.39
C VAL A 6 8.86 10.34 0.63
N ILE A 7 8.64 10.31 -0.69
CA ILE A 7 9.14 9.26 -1.58
C ILE A 7 10.14 9.91 -2.55
N PRO A 8 11.46 9.66 -2.41
CA PRO A 8 12.40 10.02 -3.45
C PRO A 8 12.20 9.13 -4.67
N ALA A 9 12.15 9.70 -5.87
CA ALA A 9 11.97 8.93 -7.11
C ALA A 9 12.91 9.42 -8.21
N LYS A 10 13.40 8.49 -9.03
CA LYS A 10 14.15 8.78 -10.24
C LYS A 10 14.02 7.65 -11.25
N ASP A 11 13.34 7.90 -12.36
CA ASP A 11 13.13 6.95 -13.44
C ASP A 11 12.43 5.65 -12.95
N GLU A 12 11.40 5.79 -12.09
CA GLU A 12 10.69 4.71 -11.38
C GLU A 12 9.27 4.43 -11.94
N HIS A 13 9.03 4.69 -13.23
CA HIS A 13 7.69 4.61 -13.83
C HIS A 13 7.02 3.23 -13.67
N LEU A 14 7.79 2.16 -13.51
CA LEU A 14 7.28 0.80 -13.30
C LEU A 14 6.80 0.55 -11.86
N ALA A 15 7.35 1.26 -10.87
CA ALA A 15 7.11 0.98 -9.46
C ALA A 15 6.26 2.05 -8.78
N ILE A 16 6.32 3.30 -9.24
CA ILE A 16 5.75 4.44 -8.51
C ILE A 16 4.24 4.31 -8.29
N GLY A 17 3.49 3.77 -9.26
CA GLY A 17 2.05 3.51 -9.11
C GLY A 17 1.75 2.55 -7.96
N THR A 18 2.37 1.37 -7.97
CA THR A 18 2.21 0.34 -6.94
C THR A 18 2.59 0.84 -5.54
N VAL A 19 3.65 1.65 -5.44
CA VAL A 19 4.07 2.23 -4.15
C VAL A 19 3.00 3.19 -3.63
N LEU A 20 2.47 4.07 -4.48
CA LEU A 20 1.43 5.03 -4.09
C LEU A 20 0.14 4.33 -3.68
N GLU A 21 -0.28 3.30 -4.42
CA GLU A 21 -1.45 2.49 -4.06
C GLU A 21 -1.30 1.89 -2.66
N ARG A 22 -0.14 1.28 -2.36
CA ARG A 22 0.13 0.67 -1.05
C ARG A 22 0.14 1.69 0.09
N VAL A 23 0.81 2.82 -0.12
CA VAL A 23 0.91 3.90 0.87
C VAL A 23 -0.48 4.46 1.15
N LEU A 24 -1.26 4.78 0.11
CA LEU A 24 -2.56 5.42 0.23
C LEU A 24 -3.67 4.47 0.72
N ALA A 25 -3.60 3.18 0.41
CA ALA A 25 -4.51 2.17 0.96
C ALA A 25 -4.32 1.98 2.48
N GLY A 26 -3.23 2.51 3.05
CA GLY A 26 -2.88 2.31 4.44
C GLY A 26 -2.72 0.82 4.76
N ASP A 27 -2.22 0.05 3.80
CA ASP A 27 -2.05 -1.38 3.93
C ASP A 27 -0.80 -1.63 4.78
N SER A 28 -1.00 -1.67 6.09
CA SER A 28 -0.03 -2.14 7.06
C SER A 28 0.13 -3.65 6.86
N GLY A 29 0.76 -4.06 5.76
CA GLY A 29 0.76 -5.43 5.23
C GLY A 29 0.58 -6.49 6.31
N ASP A 30 -0.66 -6.96 6.45
CA ASP A 30 -0.97 -8.12 7.27
C ASP A 30 -0.46 -9.32 6.47
N VAL A 31 0.81 -9.69 6.72
CA VAL A 31 1.40 -10.90 6.16
C VAL A 31 0.71 -12.05 6.87
N SER A 32 -0.39 -12.53 6.31
CA SER A 32 -1.02 -13.76 6.77
C SER A 32 -0.04 -14.92 6.52
N ASP A 33 0.54 -15.46 7.59
CA ASP A 33 1.28 -16.72 7.60
C ASP A 33 0.35 -17.84 7.11
N GLY A 34 0.39 -18.12 5.81
CA GLY A 34 -0.38 -19.18 5.18
C GLY A 34 0.15 -20.55 5.59
N VAL A 35 -0.31 -21.08 6.72
CA VAL A 35 -0.31 -22.53 6.96
C VAL A 35 -1.59 -23.09 6.37
N SER A 36 -1.51 -23.61 5.15
CA SER A 36 -2.57 -24.45 4.59
C SER A 36 -2.37 -25.89 5.06
N ASP A 37 -3.01 -26.27 6.17
CA ASP A 37 -3.21 -27.68 6.51
C ASP A 37 -4.30 -28.25 5.59
N GLY A 38 -3.87 -28.99 4.58
CA GLY A 38 -4.75 -29.78 3.75
C GLY A 38 -5.31 -30.95 4.54
N ALA A 39 -6.57 -30.85 4.98
CA ALA A 39 -7.35 -31.98 5.47
C ALA A 39 -8.47 -32.31 4.47
N SER A 40 -8.30 -33.47 3.83
CA SER A 40 -9.23 -34.08 2.89
C SER A 40 -10.43 -34.69 3.62
N GLY A 41 -11.65 -34.35 3.17
CA GLY A 41 -12.73 -35.31 2.89
C GLY A 41 -13.49 -36.03 4.02
N VAL A 42 -14.80 -35.70 4.08
CA VAL A 42 -15.98 -36.54 4.40
C VAL A 42 -16.46 -36.60 5.86
N GLY A 43 -17.60 -35.94 6.12
CA GLY A 43 -18.51 -36.14 7.25
C GLY A 43 -19.93 -35.60 6.92
N PRO A 44 -21.02 -36.22 7.41
CA PRO A 44 -22.36 -36.11 6.81
C PRO A 44 -23.18 -34.87 7.24
N ALA A 45 -24.25 -34.63 6.47
CA ALA A 45 -25.15 -33.48 6.44
C ALA A 45 -25.53 -32.85 7.80
N ARG A 46 -25.35 -31.52 7.89
CA ARG A 46 -25.96 -30.64 8.92
C ARG A 46 -27.20 -29.91 8.34
N PRO A 47 -28.23 -29.62 9.16
CA PRO A 47 -29.42 -28.86 8.75
C PRO A 47 -29.10 -27.36 8.56
N PRO A 48 -29.95 -26.59 7.85
CA PRO A 48 -29.67 -25.20 7.51
C PRO A 48 -29.67 -24.28 8.73
N GLU A 49 -28.59 -23.53 8.85
CA GLU A 49 -28.33 -22.50 9.84
C GLU A 49 -29.21 -21.25 9.64
N SER A 50 -29.70 -20.69 10.74
CA SER A 50 -30.40 -19.40 10.77
C SER A 50 -29.40 -18.24 10.58
N PRO A 51 -29.67 -17.22 9.74
CA PRO A 51 -28.77 -16.09 9.60
C PRO A 51 -29.08 -15.07 10.69
N GLY A 52 -28.40 -15.20 11.83
CA GLY A 52 -28.47 -14.25 12.93
C GLY A 52 -27.15 -14.20 13.68
N GLY A 53 -26.19 -13.45 13.16
CA GLY A 53 -24.90 -13.26 13.81
C GLY A 53 -24.00 -12.35 12.98
N GLY A 54 -24.13 -11.03 13.17
CA GLY A 54 -23.01 -10.15 12.85
C GLY A 54 -21.86 -10.48 13.80
N ASP A 55 -20.65 -10.65 13.27
CA ASP A 55 -19.47 -10.97 14.07
C ASP A 55 -19.26 -9.94 15.19
N PRO A 56 -19.29 -10.34 16.48
CA PRO A 56 -19.11 -9.41 17.60
C PRO A 56 -17.65 -8.98 17.81
N ALA A 57 -16.75 -9.28 16.87
CA ALA A 57 -15.32 -9.05 17.00
C ALA A 57 -14.70 -8.21 15.88
N SER A 58 -15.49 -7.46 15.10
CA SER A 58 -14.92 -6.42 14.23
C SER A 58 -14.49 -5.24 15.11
N THR A 59 -13.28 -5.32 15.65
CA THR A 59 -12.61 -4.21 16.33
C THR A 59 -12.65 -3.00 15.40
N PRO A 60 -13.09 -1.81 15.86
CA PRO A 60 -13.05 -0.62 15.03
C PRO A 60 -11.59 -0.39 14.63
N ARG A 61 -11.28 -0.56 13.34
CA ARG A 61 -9.97 -0.22 12.79
C ARG A 61 -9.74 1.25 13.12
N ALA A 62 -8.68 1.54 13.86
CA ALA A 62 -8.31 2.91 14.18
C ALA A 62 -8.33 3.72 12.88
N ALA A 63 -9.04 4.85 12.87
CA ALA A 63 -9.14 5.69 11.68
C ALA A 63 -7.72 5.98 11.17
N SER A 64 -7.43 5.55 9.95
CA SER A 64 -6.11 5.76 9.36
C SER A 64 -5.80 7.26 9.37
N PRO A 65 -4.60 7.67 9.83
CA PRO A 65 -4.23 9.08 9.82
C PRO A 65 -4.30 9.57 8.36
N ALA A 66 -4.76 10.80 8.17
CA ALA A 66 -4.71 11.43 6.84
C ALA A 66 -3.24 11.47 6.38
N LEU A 67 -2.97 10.93 5.18
CA LEU A 67 -1.63 10.89 4.59
C LEU A 67 -1.47 12.06 3.59
N ASP A 68 -0.38 12.82 3.71
CA ASP A 68 0.10 13.73 2.66
C ASP A 68 1.30 13.07 1.97
N VAL A 69 1.13 12.63 0.73
CA VAL A 69 2.19 11.95 -0.02
C VAL A 69 2.91 12.95 -0.92
N VAL A 70 4.20 13.11 -0.66
CA VAL A 70 5.09 13.99 -1.41
C VAL A 70 6.13 13.16 -2.14
N VAL A 71 6.13 13.21 -3.48
CA VAL A 71 7.17 12.61 -4.31
C VAL A 71 8.21 13.67 -4.65
N VAL A 72 9.47 13.39 -4.35
CA VAL A 72 10.60 14.25 -4.70
C VAL A 72 11.31 13.65 -5.90
N ASP A 73 11.07 14.23 -7.08
CA ASP A 73 11.61 13.74 -8.34
C ASP A 73 13.01 14.29 -8.62
N GLY A 74 14.00 13.40 -8.67
CA GLY A 74 15.41 13.72 -8.90
C GLY A 74 15.79 13.89 -10.37
N GLY A 75 14.89 14.41 -11.19
CA GLY A 75 15.11 14.65 -12.61
C GLY A 75 14.83 13.42 -13.49
N SER A 76 13.70 12.73 -13.27
CA SER A 76 13.28 11.62 -14.14
C SER A 76 13.11 12.04 -15.61
N ARG A 77 13.33 11.11 -16.54
CA ARG A 77 13.19 11.31 -17.99
C ARG A 77 12.09 10.45 -18.60
N ASP A 78 11.36 9.74 -17.75
CA ASP A 78 10.25 8.86 -18.08
C ASP A 78 8.93 9.40 -17.49
N ALA A 79 7.89 8.56 -17.52
CA ALA A 79 6.56 8.88 -17.03
C ALA A 79 6.43 8.98 -15.49
N THR A 80 7.51 8.83 -14.71
CA THR A 80 7.46 8.79 -13.23
C THR A 80 6.66 9.94 -12.62
N ARG A 81 6.91 11.18 -13.06
CA ARG A 81 6.23 12.37 -12.51
C ARG A 81 4.74 12.38 -12.81
N GLU A 82 4.37 12.01 -14.03
CA GLU A 82 3.00 12.02 -14.49
C GLU A 82 2.19 10.95 -13.76
N LEU A 83 2.76 9.75 -13.63
CA LEU A 83 2.17 8.66 -12.86
C LEU A 83 2.05 9.01 -11.38
N ALA A 84 3.06 9.66 -10.79
CA ALA A 84 2.99 10.10 -9.40
C ALA A 84 1.87 11.12 -9.15
N ARG A 85 1.73 12.12 -10.02
CA ARG A 85 0.63 13.11 -9.93
C ARG A 85 -0.73 12.45 -10.11
N ALA A 86 -0.86 11.57 -11.11
CA ALA A 86 -2.09 10.83 -11.38
C ALA A 86 -2.50 9.92 -10.20
N GLY A 87 -1.51 9.36 -9.49
CA GLY A 87 -1.71 8.59 -8.26
C GLY A 87 -2.04 9.42 -7.01
N GLY A 88 -2.27 10.73 -7.15
CA GLY A 88 -2.67 11.61 -6.05
C GLY A 88 -1.52 12.17 -5.21
N ALA A 89 -0.26 11.95 -5.61
CA ALA A 89 0.88 12.52 -4.91
C ALA A 89 1.15 13.97 -5.32
N ARG A 90 1.63 14.76 -4.37
CA ARG A 90 2.23 16.07 -4.66
C ARG A 90 3.67 15.85 -5.13
N VAL A 91 3.99 16.29 -6.35
CA VAL A 91 5.33 16.12 -6.92
C VAL A 91 6.14 17.42 -6.81
N ILE A 92 7.35 17.31 -6.26
CA ILE A 92 8.37 18.36 -6.22
C ILE A 92 9.55 17.91 -7.08
N GLU A 93 9.92 18.71 -8.07
CA GLU A 93 11.06 18.44 -8.94
C GLU A 93 12.34 19.03 -8.35
N CYS A 94 13.44 18.30 -8.44
CA CYS A 94 14.75 18.75 -7.99
C CYS A 94 15.88 18.24 -8.89
N ALA A 95 17.06 18.84 -8.75
CA ALA A 95 18.26 18.31 -9.38
C ALA A 95 18.61 16.92 -8.82
N PRO A 96 19.23 16.03 -9.61
CA PRO A 96 19.67 14.72 -9.12
C PRO A 96 20.46 14.80 -7.80
N GLY A 97 19.92 14.18 -6.75
CA GLY A 97 20.58 14.09 -5.45
C GLY A 97 21.70 13.05 -5.41
N ARG A 98 22.32 12.88 -4.23
CA ARG A 98 23.40 11.92 -3.98
C ARG A 98 22.92 10.49 -3.66
N ALA A 99 21.63 10.18 -3.80
CA ALA A 99 21.08 8.88 -3.44
C ALA A 99 21.80 7.69 -4.12
N ARG A 100 22.25 7.87 -5.37
CA ARG A 100 23.07 6.87 -6.09
C ARG A 100 24.43 6.58 -5.44
N GLN A 101 24.96 7.50 -4.63
CA GLN A 101 26.22 7.32 -3.92
C GLN A 101 26.06 6.49 -2.63
N LEU A 102 24.83 6.33 -2.12
CA LEU A 102 24.54 5.52 -0.92
C LEU A 102 24.26 4.04 -1.26
N GLN A 103 24.17 3.68 -2.54
CA GLN A 103 23.99 2.31 -3.03
C GLN A 103 25.33 1.61 -3.38
N ALA A 104 26.46 2.14 -2.91
CA ALA A 104 27.81 1.65 -3.17
C ALA A 104 28.34 0.77 -2.04
#